data_AF-A0A7C6EZ60-F1
#
_entry.id   AF-A0A7C6EZ60-F1
#
_cell.length_a   1.000
_cell.length_b   1.000
_cell.length_c   1.000
_cell.angle_alpha   90.00
_cell.angle_beta   90.00
_cell.angle_gamma   90.00
#
_symmetry.space_group_name_H-M   'P 1'
#
loop_
_entity.id
_entity.type
_entity.pdbx_description
1 polymer ?
#
loop_
_entity_poly.entity_id
_entity_poly.type
_entity_poly.pdbx_seq_one_letter_code
_entity_poly.pdbx_strand_id
1 'polypeptide(L)'
;MKNQYLFFALLVAFTACTSSSGTKDDRGGTILYTDTIQYHPVRVDAEGAILPWYSANLGESYDTCLLLVWNFWKNMEVDSNGLKYYMNHQVWAPHHDMRGLGGDQMAMALSSWRLLYAYTGDEELIDNMRYIADEYLARGLSNASDKWPNIPYPYNTVVHSGVYDGDMRNGKGYTQPDKAGSFGIELVNLFKM
;
A
#
# COMPACT_ATOMS: atom_id res chain seq x y z
N MET A 1 -73.80 -13.87 26.77
CA MET A 1 -73.45 -12.61 27.47
C MET A 1 -72.02 -12.73 27.98
N LYS A 2 -71.14 -11.88 27.43
CA LYS A 2 -69.93 -11.27 28.02
C LYS A 2 -68.99 -12.09 28.93
N ASN A 3 -67.72 -12.14 28.48
CA ASN A 3 -66.49 -11.86 29.25
C ASN A 3 -66.03 -12.88 30.30
N GLN A 4 -64.74 -13.09 30.56
CA GLN A 4 -63.44 -12.71 30.00
C GLN A 4 -62.38 -13.40 30.91
N TYR A 5 -61.16 -13.59 30.41
CA TYR A 5 -59.88 -13.75 31.14
C TYR A 5 -59.59 -15.09 31.85
N LEU A 6 -58.83 -15.96 31.18
CA LEU A 6 -57.71 -16.63 31.87
C LEU A 6 -56.46 -16.51 30.99
N PHE A 7 -55.47 -15.80 31.54
CA PHE A 7 -54.20 -15.42 30.93
C PHE A 7 -53.35 -16.65 30.60
N PHE A 8 -53.14 -16.94 29.31
CA PHE A 8 -51.95 -17.66 28.86
C PHE A 8 -50.93 -16.62 28.42
N ALA A 9 -49.96 -16.33 29.30
CA ALA A 9 -48.79 -15.54 28.97
C ALA A 9 -47.86 -16.39 28.08
N LEU A 10 -48.07 -16.35 26.77
CA LEU A 10 -47.08 -16.81 25.81
C LEU A 10 -46.05 -15.68 25.65
N LEU A 11 -44.92 -15.84 26.33
CA LEU A 11 -43.75 -15.00 26.21
C LEU A 11 -43.13 -15.22 24.83
N VAL A 12 -43.67 -14.58 23.80
CA VAL A 12 -42.97 -14.45 22.52
C VAL A 12 -41.90 -13.38 22.72
N ALA A 13 -40.75 -13.81 23.21
CA ALA A 13 -39.52 -13.03 23.10
C ALA A 13 -39.21 -12.91 21.60
N PHE A 14 -39.81 -11.91 20.96
CA PHE A 14 -39.27 -11.37 19.72
C PHE A 14 -37.90 -10.82 20.10
N THR A 15 -36.86 -11.62 19.84
CA THR A 15 -35.53 -11.11 19.56
C THR A 15 -35.70 -10.08 18.46
N ALA A 16 -35.78 -8.81 18.86
CA ALA A 16 -35.53 -7.69 17.99
C ALA A 16 -34.06 -7.82 17.58
N CYS A 17 -33.81 -8.56 16.50
CA CYS A 17 -32.70 -8.24 15.64
C CYS A 17 -32.95 -6.79 15.22
N THR A 18 -32.19 -5.88 15.81
CA THR A 18 -32.07 -4.50 15.34
C THR A 18 -31.53 -4.58 13.92
N SER A 19 -32.43 -4.69 12.94
CA SER A 19 -32.09 -4.46 11.56
C SER A 19 -31.69 -2.99 11.47
N SER A 20 -30.38 -2.74 11.42
CA SER A 20 -29.83 -1.47 10.96
C SER A 20 -30.56 -1.11 9.67
N SER A 21 -31.11 0.10 9.59
CA SER A 21 -31.90 0.56 8.46
C SER A 21 -30.98 0.72 7.24
N GLY A 22 -30.68 -0.38 6.58
CA GLY A 22 -29.84 -0.39 5.41
C GLY A 22 -30.59 0.15 4.21
N THR A 23 -30.02 1.14 3.53
CA THR A 23 -30.54 1.60 2.23
C THR A 23 -29.85 0.82 1.12
N LYS A 24 -30.61 0.49 0.07
CA LYS A 24 -30.03 -0.06 -1.15
C LYS A 24 -29.03 0.94 -1.73
N ASP A 25 -27.88 0.41 -2.10
CA ASP A 25 -26.75 1.14 -2.65
C ASP A 25 -26.74 1.04 -4.18
N ASP A 26 -26.36 2.12 -4.86
CA ASP A 26 -26.21 2.14 -6.32
C ASP A 26 -25.07 1.23 -6.81
N ARG A 27 -24.16 0.87 -5.91
CA ARG A 27 -23.01 -0.02 -6.14
C ARG A 27 -23.31 -1.50 -5.86
N GLY A 28 -24.58 -1.90 -5.75
CA GLY A 28 -25.00 -3.31 -5.73
C GLY A 28 -25.04 -3.98 -4.35
N GLY A 29 -25.27 -3.25 -3.27
CA GLY A 29 -25.35 -3.80 -1.91
C GLY A 29 -26.31 -3.05 -0.99
N THR A 30 -26.23 -3.34 0.31
CA THR A 30 -26.91 -2.60 1.38
C THR A 30 -25.88 -1.86 2.23
N ILE A 31 -26.05 -0.55 2.44
CA ILE A 31 -25.15 0.23 3.31
C ILE A 31 -25.64 0.21 4.74
N LEU A 32 -24.75 -0.14 5.68
CA LEU A 32 -24.97 -0.04 7.11
C LEU A 32 -24.28 1.22 7.64
N TYR A 33 -24.95 2.38 7.56
CA TYR A 33 -24.36 3.68 7.94
C TYR A 33 -23.97 3.79 9.42
N THR A 34 -24.48 2.90 10.26
CA THR A 34 -24.14 2.83 11.69
C THR A 34 -22.73 2.28 11.94
N ASP A 35 -22.14 1.58 10.96
CA ASP A 35 -20.89 0.84 11.11
C ASP A 35 -19.88 1.28 10.05
N THR A 36 -18.61 1.37 10.45
CA THR A 36 -17.51 1.69 9.52
C THR A 36 -16.36 0.70 9.65
N ILE A 37 -15.68 0.44 8.53
CA ILE A 37 -14.35 -0.15 8.50
C ILE A 37 -13.40 0.96 8.06
N GLN A 38 -12.51 1.36 8.96
CA GLN A 38 -11.77 2.62 8.85
C GLN A 38 -12.73 3.81 8.66
N TYR A 39 -12.70 4.44 7.48
CA TYR A 39 -13.48 5.63 7.13
C TYR A 39 -14.58 5.36 6.10
N HIS A 40 -14.84 4.10 5.75
CA HIS A 40 -15.92 3.72 4.83
C HIS A 40 -17.09 3.07 5.58
N PRO A 41 -18.35 3.43 5.26
CA PRO A 41 -19.52 2.69 5.74
C PRO A 41 -19.44 1.22 5.33
N VAL A 42 -19.84 0.32 6.24
CA VAL A 42 -19.91 -1.11 5.95
C VAL A 42 -20.98 -1.37 4.88
N ARG A 43 -20.63 -2.20 3.90
CA ARG A 43 -21.53 -2.66 2.85
C ARG A 43 -21.67 -4.17 2.96
N VAL A 44 -22.88 -4.68 2.80
CA VAL A 44 -23.15 -6.12 2.79
C VAL A 44 -24.00 -6.55 1.62
N ASP A 45 -23.87 -7.82 1.21
CA ASP A 45 -24.76 -8.47 0.25
C ASP A 45 -26.09 -8.90 0.90
N ALA A 46 -26.89 -9.67 0.16
CA ALA A 46 -28.21 -10.11 0.64
C ALA A 46 -28.10 -11.18 1.74
N GLU A 47 -26.98 -11.91 1.78
CA GLU A 47 -26.64 -12.95 2.73
C GLU A 47 -25.95 -12.40 3.99
N GLY A 48 -25.58 -11.12 3.97
CA GLY A 48 -24.92 -10.41 5.07
C GLY A 48 -23.39 -10.49 5.05
N ALA A 49 -22.77 -10.97 3.96
CA ALA A 49 -21.32 -10.94 3.81
C ALA A 49 -20.83 -9.54 3.44
N ILE A 50 -19.62 -9.19 3.88
CA ILE A 50 -19.04 -7.87 3.64
C ILE A 50 -18.65 -7.73 2.16
N LEU A 51 -19.15 -6.67 1.54
CA LEU A 51 -18.77 -6.25 0.20
C LEU A 51 -17.60 -5.25 0.24
N PRO A 52 -16.78 -5.17 -0.83
CA PRO A 52 -15.78 -4.12 -0.96
C PRO A 52 -16.41 -2.73 -0.83
N TRP A 53 -15.65 -1.73 -0.38
CA TRP A 53 -16.19 -0.38 -0.19
C TRP A 53 -16.52 0.32 -1.53
N TYR A 54 -15.81 -0.02 -2.61
CA TYR A 54 -15.90 0.66 -3.91
C TYR A 54 -17.07 0.15 -4.77
N SER A 55 -17.14 -1.15 -5.06
CA SER A 55 -18.18 -1.77 -5.89
C SER A 55 -18.51 -3.18 -5.38
N ALA A 56 -19.74 -3.66 -5.60
CA ALA A 56 -20.04 -5.09 -5.37
C ALA A 56 -19.37 -5.97 -6.44
N ASN A 57 -19.01 -5.41 -7.59
CA ASN A 57 -18.15 -6.08 -8.56
C ASN A 57 -16.72 -6.17 -8.00
N LEU A 58 -16.26 -7.40 -7.80
CA LEU A 58 -14.94 -7.68 -7.22
C LEU A 58 -13.80 -7.23 -8.15
N GLY A 59 -13.97 -7.34 -9.47
CA GLY A 59 -12.98 -6.89 -10.44
C GLY A 59 -12.77 -5.37 -10.38
N GLU A 60 -13.87 -4.60 -10.44
CA GLU A 60 -13.81 -3.13 -10.34
C GLU A 60 -13.21 -2.66 -9.01
N SER A 61 -13.52 -3.34 -7.92
CA SER A 61 -12.94 -3.01 -6.61
C SER A 61 -11.46 -3.35 -6.52
N TYR A 62 -11.06 -4.47 -7.12
CA TYR A 62 -9.66 -4.87 -7.19
C TYR A 62 -8.85 -3.88 -8.04
N ASP A 63 -9.35 -3.53 -9.24
CA ASP A 63 -8.78 -2.51 -10.12
C ASP A 63 -8.60 -1.19 -9.38
N THR A 64 -9.66 -0.75 -8.70
CA THR A 64 -9.65 0.53 -7.98
C THR A 64 -8.58 0.55 -6.89
N CYS A 65 -8.48 -0.51 -6.07
CA CYS A 65 -7.48 -0.59 -5.02
C CYS A 65 -6.05 -0.48 -5.58
N LEU A 66 -5.75 -1.20 -6.67
CA LEU A 66 -4.42 -1.17 -7.29
C LEU A 66 -4.12 0.18 -7.93
N LEU A 67 -5.05 0.71 -8.71
CA LEU A 67 -4.86 1.94 -9.47
C LEU A 67 -4.85 3.18 -8.59
N LEU A 68 -5.51 3.18 -7.43
CA LEU A 68 -5.38 4.26 -6.46
C LEU A 68 -3.94 4.42 -5.97
N VAL A 69 -3.27 3.30 -5.64
CA VAL A 69 -1.87 3.31 -5.18
C VAL A 69 -0.94 3.76 -6.30
N TRP A 70 -1.12 3.22 -7.50
CA TRP A 70 -0.29 3.60 -8.65
C TRP A 70 -0.46 5.08 -9.04
N ASN A 71 -1.71 5.55 -9.13
CA ASN A 71 -1.99 6.95 -9.45
C ASN A 71 -1.43 7.90 -8.39
N PHE A 72 -1.50 7.52 -7.11
CA PHE A 72 -0.85 8.29 -6.06
C PHE A 72 0.67 8.33 -6.28
N TRP A 73 1.31 7.18 -6.41
CA TRP A 73 2.77 7.04 -6.53
C TRP A 73 3.35 7.83 -7.71
N LYS A 74 2.79 7.65 -8.91
CA LYS A 74 3.32 8.28 -10.14
C LYS A 74 3.20 9.81 -10.14
N ASN A 75 2.19 10.32 -9.43
CA ASN A 75 1.93 11.74 -9.26
C ASN A 75 2.53 12.33 -7.98
N MET A 76 3.32 11.57 -7.21
CA MET A 76 4.08 12.13 -6.10
C MET A 76 5.00 13.24 -6.60
N GLU A 77 5.11 14.28 -5.77
CA GLU A 77 5.96 15.43 -6.04
C GLU A 77 7.45 15.06 -6.09
N VAL A 78 8.25 15.99 -6.61
CA VAL A 78 9.70 15.93 -6.48
C VAL A 78 10.10 16.53 -5.13
N ASP A 79 11.10 15.93 -4.50
CA ASP A 79 11.70 16.46 -3.30
C ASP A 79 12.67 17.61 -3.64
N SER A 80 13.10 18.33 -2.61
CA SER A 80 14.10 19.40 -2.62
C SER A 80 15.42 19.08 -3.33
N ASN A 81 15.78 17.80 -3.45
CA ASN A 81 16.98 17.33 -4.16
C ASN A 81 16.74 16.95 -5.63
N GLY A 82 15.52 17.14 -6.13
CA GLY A 82 15.14 16.86 -7.51
C GLY A 82 14.75 15.41 -7.80
N LEU A 83 14.89 14.49 -6.82
CA LEU A 83 14.38 13.13 -6.94
C LEU A 83 12.88 13.08 -6.66
N LYS A 84 12.19 12.03 -7.13
CA LYS A 84 10.82 11.74 -6.70
C LYS A 84 10.79 11.51 -5.19
N TYR A 85 9.75 11.99 -4.53
CA TYR A 85 9.63 11.97 -3.07
C TYR A 85 9.87 10.59 -2.44
N TYR A 86 9.32 9.53 -3.04
CA TYR A 86 9.48 8.15 -2.57
C TYR A 86 10.94 7.63 -2.62
N MET A 87 11.87 8.34 -3.27
CA MET A 87 13.29 7.98 -3.25
C MET A 87 13.99 8.40 -1.95
N ASN A 88 13.42 9.34 -1.19
CA ASN A 88 14.06 9.85 0.02
C ASN A 88 13.33 9.42 1.30
N HIS A 89 12.02 9.20 1.21
CA HIS A 89 11.13 9.05 2.36
C HIS A 89 10.46 7.68 2.37
N GLN A 90 10.48 7.03 3.54
CA GLN A 90 9.79 5.75 3.74
C GLN A 90 8.28 5.87 3.94
N VAL A 91 7.77 7.05 4.28
CA VAL A 91 6.33 7.29 4.45
C VAL A 91 5.97 8.60 3.79
N TRP A 92 4.74 8.66 3.29
CA TRP A 92 4.15 9.90 2.82
C TRP A 92 3.50 10.64 3.98
N ALA A 93 4.01 11.83 4.29
CA ALA A 93 3.29 12.81 5.09
C ALA A 93 3.70 14.21 4.61
N PRO A 94 2.73 15.11 4.35
CA PRO A 94 3.02 16.47 3.86
C PRO A 94 4.04 17.23 4.73
N HIS A 95 4.22 16.84 6.00
CA HIS A 95 5.03 17.57 6.97
C HIS A 95 5.80 16.71 8.00
N HIS A 96 6.31 15.49 7.69
CA HIS A 96 7.45 14.81 8.35
C HIS A 96 7.46 13.27 8.22
N ASP A 97 8.65 12.72 7.95
CA ASP A 97 9.27 11.60 8.68
C ASP A 97 10.77 11.89 8.80
N MET A 98 11.36 11.68 9.97
CA MET A 98 12.80 11.93 10.18
C MET A 98 13.67 10.78 9.67
N ARG A 99 13.05 9.67 9.27
CA ARG A 99 13.71 8.46 8.81
C ARG A 99 13.83 8.51 7.30
N GLY A 100 15.00 8.12 6.83
CA GLY A 100 15.25 7.87 5.42
C GLY A 100 14.46 6.66 4.91
N LEU A 101 14.47 6.50 3.60
CA LEU A 101 14.13 5.28 2.91
C LEU A 101 15.00 4.13 3.41
N GLY A 102 14.40 3.00 3.78
CA GLY A 102 15.12 1.94 4.48
C GLY A 102 14.79 0.52 4.07
N GLY A 103 15.81 -0.33 4.09
CA GLY A 103 15.68 -1.77 3.94
C GLY A 103 15.33 -2.16 2.50
N ASP A 104 14.26 -2.95 2.34
CA ASP A 104 13.86 -3.52 1.05
C ASP A 104 12.85 -2.65 0.29
N GLN A 105 12.54 -1.43 0.73
CA GLN A 105 11.40 -0.67 0.19
C GLN A 105 11.45 -0.45 -1.33
N MET A 106 12.63 -0.16 -1.90
CA MET A 106 12.76 -0.04 -3.37
C MET A 106 12.64 -1.38 -4.07
N ALA A 107 13.23 -2.46 -3.53
CA ALA A 107 13.05 -3.80 -4.07
C ALA A 107 11.58 -4.23 -4.03
N MET A 108 10.87 -3.94 -2.93
CA MET A 108 9.44 -4.20 -2.79
C MET A 108 8.61 -3.39 -3.80
N ALA A 109 8.97 -2.14 -4.05
CA ALA A 109 8.33 -1.32 -5.08
C ALA A 109 8.54 -1.93 -6.47
N LEU A 110 9.77 -2.31 -6.84
CA LEU A 110 10.06 -2.99 -8.11
C LEU A 110 9.26 -4.29 -8.27
N SER A 111 9.23 -5.15 -7.24
CA SER A 111 8.43 -6.38 -7.27
C SER A 111 6.95 -6.07 -7.46
N SER A 112 6.42 -5.03 -6.80
CA SER A 112 5.02 -4.64 -6.91
C SER A 112 4.67 -4.10 -8.29
N TRP A 113 5.54 -3.27 -8.88
CA TRP A 113 5.37 -2.72 -10.23
C TRP A 113 5.48 -3.76 -11.32
N ARG A 114 6.35 -4.75 -11.16
CA ARG A 114 6.39 -5.90 -12.07
C ARG A 114 5.06 -6.67 -12.08
N LEU A 115 4.48 -6.92 -10.90
CA LEU A 115 3.19 -7.60 -10.79
C LEU A 115 2.06 -6.74 -11.35
N LEU A 116 2.09 -5.44 -11.09
CA LEU A 116 1.09 -4.52 -11.63
C LEU A 116 1.19 -4.38 -13.15
N TYR A 117 2.40 -4.34 -13.71
CA TYR A 117 2.62 -4.32 -15.16
C TYR A 117 2.06 -5.58 -15.81
N ALA A 118 2.30 -6.76 -15.23
CA ALA A 118 1.72 -7.99 -15.73
C ALA A 118 0.18 -7.99 -15.69
N TYR A 119 -0.42 -7.17 -14.82
CA TYR A 119 -1.87 -7.01 -14.72
C TYR A 119 -2.43 -5.97 -15.70
N THR A 120 -1.76 -4.81 -15.85
CA THR A 120 -2.30 -3.66 -16.59
C THR A 120 -1.72 -3.47 -18.00
N GLY A 121 -0.48 -3.92 -18.24
CA GLY A 121 0.31 -3.56 -19.42
C GLY A 121 0.74 -2.08 -19.46
N ASP A 122 0.67 -1.35 -18.35
CA ASP A 122 1.03 0.07 -18.29
C ASP A 122 2.56 0.26 -18.30
N GLU A 123 3.11 0.69 -19.44
CA GLU A 123 4.55 0.91 -19.64
C GLU A 123 5.15 1.97 -18.71
N GLU A 124 4.35 2.90 -18.15
CA GLU A 124 4.84 3.86 -17.16
C GLU A 124 5.39 3.17 -15.89
N LEU A 125 4.94 1.94 -15.61
CA LEU A 125 5.48 1.13 -14.51
C LEU A 125 6.93 0.71 -14.79
N ILE A 126 7.24 0.29 -16.01
CA ILE A 126 8.60 -0.08 -16.41
C ILE A 126 9.51 1.15 -16.36
N ASP A 127 9.04 2.29 -16.85
CA ASP A 127 9.79 3.55 -16.77
C ASP A 127 10.04 3.96 -15.31
N ASN A 128 9.07 3.78 -14.42
CA ASN A 128 9.26 4.02 -13.00
C ASN A 128 10.27 3.05 -12.36
N MET A 129 10.22 1.77 -12.73
CA MET A 129 11.17 0.77 -12.26
C MET A 129 12.60 1.11 -12.70
N ARG A 130 12.80 1.53 -13.96
CA ARG A 130 14.10 2.00 -14.48
C ARG A 130 14.58 3.23 -13.72
N TYR A 131 13.70 4.21 -13.51
CA TYR A 131 14.02 5.39 -12.71
C TYR A 131 14.52 5.03 -11.30
N ILE A 132 13.81 4.14 -10.59
CA ILE A 132 14.24 3.65 -9.26
C ILE A 132 15.61 2.98 -9.36
N ALA A 133 15.80 2.09 -10.33
CA ALA A 133 17.04 1.34 -10.50
C ALA A 133 18.23 2.27 -10.76
N ASP A 134 18.08 3.19 -11.70
CA ASP A 134 19.14 4.12 -12.12
C ASP A 134 19.54 5.05 -10.98
N GLU A 135 18.57 5.68 -10.31
CA GLU A 135 18.86 6.61 -9.22
C GLU A 135 19.46 5.91 -8.01
N TYR A 136 19.00 4.70 -7.68
CA TYR A 136 19.52 3.97 -6.53
C TYR A 136 20.97 3.47 -6.80
N LEU A 137 21.25 2.95 -8.00
CA LEU A 137 22.60 2.54 -8.38
C LEU A 137 23.56 3.73 -8.52
N ALA A 138 23.10 4.87 -9.02
CA ALA A 138 23.94 6.05 -9.19
C ALA A 138 24.36 6.69 -7.85
N ARG A 139 23.58 6.46 -6.78
CA ARG A 139 23.69 7.23 -5.53
C ARG A 139 23.85 6.40 -4.27
N GLY A 140 23.81 5.07 -4.39
CA GLY A 140 23.75 4.18 -3.25
C GLY A 140 24.90 3.19 -3.12
N LEU A 141 25.86 3.16 -4.05
CA LEU A 141 26.91 2.15 -4.01
C LEU A 141 28.05 2.51 -3.04
N SER A 142 28.52 1.52 -2.29
CA SER A 142 29.77 1.60 -1.54
C SER A 142 30.97 1.82 -2.45
N ASN A 143 32.04 2.40 -1.90
CA ASN A 143 33.24 2.72 -2.67
C ASN A 143 33.94 1.44 -3.14
N ALA A 144 34.62 1.53 -4.28
CA ALA A 144 35.42 0.42 -4.82
C ALA A 144 36.55 -0.05 -3.88
N SER A 145 36.96 0.79 -2.92
CA SER A 145 37.98 0.46 -1.91
C SER A 145 37.41 -0.08 -0.58
N ASP A 146 36.08 -0.11 -0.42
CA ASP A 146 35.46 -0.62 0.80
C ASP A 146 35.58 -2.15 0.89
N LYS A 147 35.44 -2.70 2.10
CA LYS A 147 35.50 -4.17 2.32
C LYS A 147 34.46 -4.94 1.51
N TRP A 148 33.32 -4.29 1.25
CA TRP A 148 32.25 -4.77 0.38
C TRP A 148 32.05 -3.72 -0.71
N PRO A 149 32.80 -3.79 -1.82
CA PRO A 149 32.80 -2.74 -2.82
C PRO A 149 31.58 -2.82 -3.74
N ASN A 150 31.11 -1.66 -4.21
CA ASN A 150 30.02 -1.51 -5.19
C ASN A 150 28.71 -2.22 -4.79
N ILE A 151 28.40 -2.29 -3.50
CA ILE A 151 27.14 -2.84 -3.00
C ILE A 151 26.21 -1.68 -2.61
N PRO A 152 24.91 -1.72 -2.94
CA PRO A 152 23.98 -0.68 -2.54
C PRO A 152 23.79 -0.63 -1.02
N TYR A 153 23.83 0.57 -0.47
CA TYR A 153 23.43 0.86 0.90
C TYR A 153 21.90 0.80 1.03
N PRO A 154 21.38 0.17 2.09
CA PRO A 154 19.93 0.01 2.28
C PRO A 154 19.25 1.27 2.84
N TYR A 155 19.98 2.34 3.14
CA TYR A 155 19.44 3.50 3.85
C TYR A 155 20.17 4.81 3.53
N ASN A 156 19.42 5.91 3.42
CA ASN A 156 19.92 7.29 3.40
C ASN A 156 19.95 7.87 4.81
N THR A 157 21.15 8.09 5.37
CA THR A 157 21.29 8.62 6.75
C THR A 157 20.91 10.09 6.86
N VAL A 158 20.94 10.82 5.75
CA VAL A 158 20.43 12.18 5.62
C VAL A 158 19.26 12.15 4.63
N VAL A 159 18.05 12.34 5.13
CA VAL A 159 16.79 12.10 4.40
C VAL A 159 16.78 12.79 3.03
N HIS A 160 16.93 14.12 2.99
CA HIS A 160 16.87 14.89 1.74
C HIS A 160 18.17 14.89 0.92
N SER A 161 19.17 14.07 1.26
CA SER A 161 20.43 14.05 0.51
C SER A 161 20.31 13.41 -0.87
N GLY A 162 19.36 12.48 -1.03
CA GLY A 162 19.28 11.63 -2.23
C GLY A 162 20.43 10.62 -2.31
N VAL A 163 21.26 10.50 -1.27
CA VAL A 163 22.40 9.59 -1.21
C VAL A 163 22.10 8.51 -0.18
N TYR A 164 22.25 7.25 -0.59
CA TYR A 164 22.15 6.11 0.31
C TYR A 164 23.56 5.77 0.77
N ASP A 165 23.78 5.81 2.08
CA ASP A 165 25.12 5.79 2.64
C ASP A 165 25.24 5.00 3.93
N GLY A 166 24.23 4.23 4.32
CA GLY A 166 24.35 3.40 5.50
C GLY A 166 23.17 2.51 5.77
N ASP A 167 22.98 2.28 7.06
CA ASP A 167 21.93 1.48 7.66
C ASP A 167 21.12 2.30 8.66
N MET A 168 19.84 1.98 8.81
CA MET A 168 18.94 2.66 9.73
C MET A 168 19.39 2.56 11.21
N ARG A 169 19.97 1.42 11.62
CA ARG A 169 20.34 1.15 13.02
C ARG A 169 21.81 1.40 13.29
N ASN A 170 22.68 0.93 12.40
CA ASN A 170 24.13 0.99 12.56
C ASN A 170 24.73 2.29 12.00
N GLY A 171 23.96 3.05 11.22
CA GLY A 171 24.36 4.35 10.69
C GLY A 171 25.20 4.26 9.43
N LYS A 172 25.94 5.34 9.15
CA LYS A 172 26.70 5.54 7.92
C LYS A 172 27.81 4.50 7.73
N GLY A 173 27.99 4.03 6.51
CA GLY A 173 29.02 3.07 6.11
C GLY A 173 28.68 1.60 6.37
N TYR A 174 27.49 1.31 6.91
CA TYR A 174 27.02 -0.05 7.12
C TYR A 174 26.12 -0.50 5.97
N THR A 175 26.55 -1.54 5.27
CA THR A 175 25.77 -2.21 4.22
C THR A 175 24.97 -3.38 4.81
N GLN A 176 23.96 -3.83 4.08
CA GLN A 176 23.22 -5.06 4.39
C GLN A 176 23.16 -5.95 3.14
N PRO A 177 24.01 -7.00 3.04
CA PRO A 177 24.08 -7.84 1.85
C PRO A 177 22.77 -8.53 1.48
N ASP A 178 21.90 -8.84 2.45
CA ASP A 178 20.57 -9.39 2.17
C ASP A 178 19.69 -8.39 1.41
N LYS A 179 19.71 -7.10 1.79
CA LYS A 179 18.98 -6.03 1.10
C LYS A 179 19.51 -5.78 -0.30
N ALA A 180 20.84 -5.80 -0.45
CA ALA A 180 21.48 -5.72 -1.74
C ALA A 180 21.10 -6.91 -2.65
N GLY A 181 20.99 -8.11 -2.08
CA GLY A 181 20.51 -9.30 -2.78
C GLY A 181 19.06 -9.17 -3.24
N SER A 182 18.15 -8.71 -2.37
CA SER A 182 16.75 -8.43 -2.71
C SER A 182 16.63 -7.40 -3.84
N PHE A 183 17.43 -6.33 -3.81
CA PHE A 183 17.43 -5.37 -4.89
C PHE A 183 18.02 -5.94 -6.19
N GLY A 184 19.13 -6.69 -6.09
CA GLY A 184 19.78 -7.32 -7.23
C GLY A 184 18.89 -8.30 -7.99
N ILE A 185 18.05 -9.08 -7.31
CA ILE A 185 17.10 -9.98 -7.98
C ILE A 185 16.04 -9.19 -8.77
N GLU A 186 15.59 -8.05 -8.24
CA GLU A 186 14.65 -7.20 -8.95
C GLU A 186 15.27 -6.49 -10.16
N LEU A 187 16.56 -6.15 -10.11
CA LEU A 187 17.28 -5.67 -11.30
C LEU A 187 17.33 -6.73 -12.41
N VAL A 188 17.55 -8.00 -12.06
CA VAL A 188 17.51 -9.11 -13.02
C VAL A 188 16.10 -9.30 -13.59
N ASN A 189 15.06 -9.14 -12.76
CA ASN A 189 13.68 -9.20 -13.23
C ASN A 189 13.38 -8.06 -14.20
N LEU A 190 13.75 -6.82 -13.85
CA LEU A 190 13.56 -5.65 -14.70
C LEU A 190 14.29 -5.79 -16.04
N PHE A 191 15.51 -6.34 -16.06
CA PHE A 191 16.25 -6.60 -17.31
C PHE A 191 15.55 -7.59 -18.25
N LYS A 192 14.71 -8.49 -17.71
CA LYS A 192 14.00 -9.52 -18.49
C LYS A 192 12.64 -9.07 -19.01
N MET A 193 12.12 -7.95 -18.51
CA MET A 193 10.86 -7.34 -18.95
C MET A 193 11.12 -6.54 -20.23
#